data_AF-A0A093GPS3-F1
#
_entry.id   AF-A0A093GPS3-F1
#
_cell.length_a   1.000
_cell.length_b   1.000
_cell.length_c   1.000
_cell.angle_alpha   90.00
_cell.angle_beta   90.00
_cell.angle_gamma   90.00
#
_symmetry.space_group_name_H-M   'P 1'
#
loop_
_entity.id
_entity.type
_entity.pdbx_description
1 polymer ?
#
loop_
_entity_poly.entity_id
_entity_poly.type
_entity_poly.pdbx_seq_one_letter_code
_entity_poly.pdbx_strand_id
1 'polypeptide(L)'
;MNHTRHQSLFFVSLPELQKLCAATVTLSSCVPESEARSTQIKICRQLLYLHQEILSAPVIGTLNQISVVMAIPFYKSGICQAYIKQQGATVSAERC
;
A
#
# COMPACT_ATOMS: atom_id res chain seq x y z
N MET A 1 -26.91 -34.69 -27.21
CA MET A 1 -25.71 -34.58 -26.36
C MET A 1 -25.01 -33.28 -26.70
N ASN A 2 -24.96 -32.32 -25.78
CA ASN A 2 -23.97 -31.23 -25.73
C ASN A 2 -24.18 -30.46 -24.44
N HIS A 3 -23.77 -31.07 -23.32
CA HIS A 3 -23.68 -30.37 -22.04
C HIS A 3 -22.39 -29.55 -22.04
N THR A 4 -22.44 -28.33 -22.56
CA THR A 4 -21.41 -27.33 -22.30
C THR A 4 -21.51 -26.97 -20.81
N ARG A 5 -20.82 -27.72 -19.95
CA ARG A 5 -20.62 -27.34 -18.54
C ARG A 5 -19.80 -26.05 -18.56
N HIS A 6 -20.46 -24.92 -18.32
CA HIS A 6 -19.77 -23.67 -18.06
C HIS A 6 -18.84 -23.88 -16.86
N GLN A 7 -17.52 -23.80 -17.08
CA GLN A 7 -16.56 -23.80 -15.99
C GLN A 7 -16.83 -22.54 -15.16
N SER A 8 -17.27 -22.72 -13.92
CA SER A 8 -17.41 -21.63 -12.97
C SER A 8 -16.04 -20.96 -12.84
N LEU A 9 -15.97 -19.69 -13.25
CA LEU A 9 -14.80 -18.86 -12.99
C LEU A 9 -14.75 -18.69 -11.47
N PHE A 10 -13.81 -19.37 -10.82
CA PHE A 10 -13.54 -19.16 -9.40
C PHE A 10 -13.02 -17.73 -9.26
N PHE A 11 -13.88 -16.84 -8.80
CA PHE A 11 -13.41 -15.56 -8.29
C PHE A 11 -12.56 -15.86 -7.07
N VAL A 12 -11.35 -15.30 -7.05
CA VAL A 12 -10.55 -15.25 -5.83
C VAL A 12 -11.44 -14.59 -4.78
N SER A 13 -11.61 -15.24 -3.62
CA SER A 13 -12.40 -14.66 -2.53
C SER A 13 -11.89 -13.25 -2.24
N LEU A 14 -12.80 -12.28 -2.15
CA LEU A 14 -12.42 -10.91 -1.81
C LEU A 14 -11.68 -10.92 -0.48
N PRO A 15 -10.60 -10.14 -0.33
CA PRO A 15 -9.88 -10.07 0.93
C PRO A 15 -10.83 -9.58 2.03
N GLU A 16 -10.71 -10.18 3.21
CA GLU A 16 -11.50 -9.79 4.37
C GLU A 16 -11.10 -8.38 4.82
N LEU A 17 -11.90 -7.38 4.46
CA LEU A 17 -11.61 -5.96 4.75
C LEU A 17 -11.32 -5.70 6.23
N GLN A 18 -11.98 -6.43 7.14
CA GLN A 18 -11.76 -6.36 8.59
C GLN A 18 -10.35 -6.78 9.05
N LYS A 19 -9.59 -7.48 8.19
CA LYS A 19 -8.21 -7.90 8.43
C LYS A 19 -7.19 -6.96 7.79
N LEU A 20 -7.65 -5.93 7.09
CA LEU A 20 -6.81 -4.93 6.43
C LEU A 20 -6.89 -3.61 7.20
N CYS A 21 -5.84 -2.79 7.08
CA CYS A 21 -5.93 -1.40 7.45
C CYS A 21 -5.33 -0.46 6.39
N ALA A 22 -5.85 0.76 6.41
CA ALA A 22 -5.38 1.87 5.61
C ALA A 22 -4.42 2.73 6.43
N ALA A 23 -3.28 3.05 5.83
CA ALA A 23 -2.26 3.91 6.39
C ALA A 23 -1.86 4.98 5.36
N THR A 24 -1.48 6.13 5.88
CA THR A 24 -0.94 7.24 5.10
C THR A 24 0.55 7.32 5.36
N VAL A 25 1.35 7.23 4.30
CA VAL A 25 2.76 7.55 4.33
C VAL A 25 2.93 9.01 3.94
N THR A 26 3.62 9.80 4.77
CA THR A 26 3.92 11.21 4.52
C THR A 26 5.41 11.37 4.29
N LEU A 27 5.79 11.90 3.11
CA LEU A 27 7.15 12.25 2.77
C LEU A 27 7.64 13.41 3.66
N SER A 28 8.95 13.45 3.92
CA SER A 28 9.58 14.60 4.57
C SER A 28 9.34 15.90 3.79
N SER A 29 9.11 16.99 4.52
CA SER A 29 9.01 18.35 3.95
C SER A 29 10.32 18.82 3.32
N CYS A 30 11.45 18.14 3.56
CA CYS A 30 12.74 18.44 2.94
C CYS A 30 12.84 17.93 1.49
N VAL A 31 11.91 17.10 1.01
CA VAL A 31 11.91 16.62 -0.38
C VAL A 31 11.46 17.76 -1.30
N PRO A 32 12.26 18.16 -2.30
CA PRO A 32 11.85 19.19 -3.25
C PRO A 32 10.59 18.79 -4.00
N GLU A 33 9.71 19.76 -4.25
CA GLU A 33 8.44 19.52 -4.95
C GLU A 33 8.64 18.87 -6.33
N SER A 34 9.69 19.28 -7.05
CA SER A 34 10.10 18.70 -8.35
C SER A 34 10.46 17.22 -8.27
N GLU A 35 10.90 16.74 -7.11
CA GLU A 35 11.31 15.35 -6.90
C GLU A 35 10.22 14.52 -6.20
N ALA A 36 9.28 15.17 -5.53
CA ALA A 36 8.28 14.56 -4.67
C ALA A 36 7.49 13.44 -5.38
N ARG A 37 7.06 13.68 -6.63
CA ARG A 37 6.34 12.67 -7.43
C ARG A 37 7.21 11.44 -7.72
N SER A 38 8.47 11.65 -8.07
CA SER A 38 9.41 10.55 -8.33
C SER A 38 9.67 9.73 -7.06
N THR A 39 9.77 10.40 -5.92
CA THR A 39 9.94 9.78 -4.61
C THR A 39 8.72 8.97 -4.21
N GLN A 40 7.49 9.50 -4.41
CA GLN A 40 6.26 8.74 -4.20
C GLN A 40 6.26 7.42 -5.00
N ILE A 41 6.59 7.49 -6.29
CA ILE A 41 6.63 6.32 -7.17
C ILE A 41 7.69 5.30 -6.70
N LYS A 42 8.88 5.76 -6.30
CA LYS A 42 9.94 4.90 -5.76
C LYS A 42 9.48 4.17 -4.51
N ILE A 43 8.86 4.87 -3.55
CA ILE A 43 8.36 4.26 -2.31
C ILE A 43 7.23 3.27 -2.61
N CYS A 44 6.27 3.61 -3.48
CA CYS A 44 5.19 2.68 -3.85
C CYS A 44 5.75 1.38 -4.43
N ARG A 45 6.72 1.50 -5.34
CA ARG A 45 7.38 0.34 -5.96
C ARG A 45 8.15 -0.50 -4.93
N GLN A 46 8.81 0.16 -3.98
CA GLN A 46 9.54 -0.52 -2.91
C GLN A 46 8.62 -1.26 -1.93
N LEU A 47 7.49 -0.65 -1.55
CA LEU A 47 6.49 -1.30 -0.71
C LEU A 47 5.92 -2.57 -1.37
N LEU A 48 5.72 -2.55 -2.68
CA LEU A 48 5.30 -3.74 -3.44
C LEU A 48 6.34 -4.87 -3.35
N TYR A 49 7.64 -4.55 -3.35
CA TYR A 49 8.70 -5.55 -3.17
C TYR A 49 8.84 -6.01 -1.72
N LEU A 50 8.43 -5.19 -0.75
CA LEU A 50 8.49 -5.53 0.67
C LEU A 50 7.46 -6.61 1.03
N HIS A 51 6.25 -6.52 0.50
CA HIS A 51 5.20 -7.52 0.75
C HIS A 51 4.17 -7.53 -0.39
N GLN A 52 3.90 -8.71 -0.95
CA GLN A 52 3.07 -8.86 -2.15
C GLN A 52 1.62 -8.38 -1.98
N GLU A 53 1.09 -8.45 -0.76
CA GLU A 53 -0.29 -8.05 -0.45
C GLU A 53 -0.45 -6.57 -0.10
N ILE A 54 0.61 -5.75 -0.21
CA ILE A 54 0.50 -4.30 -0.03
C ILE A 54 -0.04 -3.66 -1.30
N LEU A 55 -1.08 -2.85 -1.15
CA LEU A 55 -1.51 -1.90 -2.17
C LEU A 55 -1.00 -0.52 -1.77
N SER A 56 -0.35 0.19 -2.69
CA SER A 56 0.09 1.57 -2.44
C SER A 56 -0.13 2.44 -3.66
N ALA A 57 -0.53 3.70 -3.43
CA ALA A 57 -0.73 4.67 -4.48
C ALA A 57 -0.48 6.11 -3.98
N PRO A 58 0.13 6.98 -4.78
CA PRO A 58 0.19 8.40 -4.47
C PRO A 58 -1.22 8.99 -4.31
N VAL A 59 -1.44 9.80 -3.28
CA VAL A 59 -2.75 10.45 -3.06
C VAL A 59 -2.95 11.57 -4.09
N ILE A 60 -4.09 11.58 -4.76
CA ILE A 60 -4.43 12.61 -5.76
C ILE A 60 -4.55 13.96 -5.07
N GLY A 61 -3.97 15.00 -5.67
CA GLY A 61 -4.02 16.37 -5.13
C GLY A 61 -2.99 16.68 -4.05
N THR A 62 -2.13 15.72 -3.68
CA THR A 62 -1.01 15.94 -2.75
C THR A 62 0.30 15.41 -3.33
N LEU A 63 1.40 16.09 -3.07
CA LEU A 63 2.73 15.70 -3.57
C LEU A 63 3.55 14.92 -2.53
N ASN A 64 3.10 14.89 -1.28
CA ASN A 64 3.83 14.28 -0.17
C ASN A 64 3.13 13.07 0.47
N GLN A 65 1.96 12.64 0.00
CA GLN A 65 1.24 11.51 0.62
C GLN A 65 1.11 10.30 -0.30
N ILE A 66 1.16 9.13 0.31
CA ILE A 66 0.91 7.83 -0.32
C ILE A 66 -0.11 7.11 0.56
N SER A 67 -1.19 6.63 -0.04
CA SER A 67 -2.15 5.74 0.61
C SER A 67 -1.64 4.30 0.51
N VAL A 68 -1.67 3.57 1.62
CA VAL A 68 -1.20 2.19 1.71
C VAL A 68 -2.30 1.34 2.37
N VAL A 69 -2.67 0.23 1.74
CA VAL A 69 -3.55 -0.78 2.32
C VAL A 69 -2.74 -2.06 2.51
N MET A 70 -2.79 -2.61 3.71
CA MET A 70 -2.03 -3.82 4.08
C MET A 70 -2.76 -4.64 5.13
N ALA A 71 -2.31 -5.88 5.35
CA ALA A 71 -2.83 -6.71 6.43
C ALA A 71 -2.48 -6.15 7.82
N ILE A 72 -3.43 -6.16 8.76
CA ILE A 72 -3.22 -5.69 10.14
C ILE A 72 -2.04 -6.40 10.82
N PRO A 73 -1.85 -7.74 10.71
CA PRO A 73 -0.68 -8.40 11.28
C PRO A 73 0.65 -7.86 10.72
N PHE A 74 0.70 -7.57 9.42
CA PHE A 74 1.88 -6.99 8.79
C PHE A 74 2.14 -5.57 9.31
N TYR A 75 1.11 -4.73 9.43
CA TYR A 75 1.26 -3.40 10.04
C TYR A 75 1.77 -3.50 11.49
N LYS A 76 1.21 -4.41 12.30
CA LYS A 76 1.60 -4.61 13.71
C LYS A 76 3.02 -5.17 13.89
N SER A 77 3.59 -5.79 12.85
CA SER A 77 4.97 -6.30 12.89
C SER A 77 6.04 -5.20 12.99
N GLY A 78 5.72 -3.96 12.64
CA GLY A 78 6.68 -2.85 12.62
C GLY A 78 7.56 -2.78 11.36
N ILE A 79 7.52 -3.80 10.48
CA ILE A 79 8.38 -3.87 9.30
C ILE A 79 8.14 -2.69 8.35
N CYS A 80 6.88 -2.36 8.09
CA CYS A 80 6.51 -1.24 7.23
C CYS A 80 7.02 0.09 7.80
N GLN A 81 6.83 0.31 9.10
CA GLN A 81 7.21 1.53 9.81
C GLN A 81 8.73 1.72 9.78
N ALA A 82 9.48 0.65 10.04
CA ALA A 82 10.94 0.66 9.97
C ALA A 82 11.42 1.00 8.56
N TYR A 83 10.81 0.42 7.53
CA TYR A 83 11.17 0.69 6.14
C TYR A 83 10.87 2.13 5.71
N ILE A 84 9.67 2.63 6.01
CA ILE A 84 9.25 4.00 5.71
C ILE A 84 10.16 5.02 6.40
N LYS A 85 10.54 4.75 7.65
CA LYS A 85 11.49 5.60 8.39
C LYS A 85 12.86 5.64 7.72
N GLN A 86 13.36 4.54 7.17
CA GLN A 86 14.63 4.52 6.42
C GLN A 86 14.58 5.38 5.15
N GLN A 87 13.39 5.53 4.54
CA GLN A 87 13.17 6.42 3.40
C GLN A 87 12.95 7.89 3.81
N GLY A 88 13.13 8.24 5.08
CA GLY A 88 12.92 9.59 5.59
C GLY A 88 11.44 10.02 5.59
N ALA A 89 10.51 9.08 5.56
CA ALA A 89 9.08 9.33 5.60
C ALA A 89 8.47 8.83 6.92
N THR A 90 7.22 9.21 7.17
CA THR A 90 6.44 8.76 8.34
C THR A 90 5.21 8.00 7.88
N VAL A 91 4.68 7.12 8.72
CA VAL A 91 3.45 6.38 8.45
C VAL A 91 2.49 6.50 9.62
N SER A 92 1.22 6.74 9.35
CA SER A 92 0.14 6.72 10.33
C SER A 92 -1.02 5.89 9.80
N ALA A 93 -1.62 5.05 10.63
CA ALA A 93 -2.86 4.37 10.29
C ALA A 93 -4.02 5.01 11.03
N GLU A 94 -5.12 5.28 10.32
CA GLU A 94 -6.32 5.85 10.94
C GLU A 94 -7.11 4.78 11.69
N ARG A 95 -7.11 3.52 11.20
CA ARG A 95 -7.82 2.38 11.81
C ARG A 95 -7.12 1.04 11.51
N CYS A 96 -6.45 0.46 12.51
CA CYS A 96 -6.04 -0.95 12.65
C CYS A 96 -6.38 -1.39 14.09
#